data_AF-K2E8F5-F1
#
_entry.id   AF-K2E8F5-F1
#
_cell.length_a   1.000
_cell.length_b   1.000
_cell.length_c   1.000
_cell.angle_alpha   90.00
_cell.angle_beta   90.00
_cell.angle_gamma   90.00
#
_symmetry.space_group_name_H-M   'P 1'
#
loop_
_entity.id
_entity.type
_entity.pdbx_description
1 polymer ?
#
loop_
_entity_poly.entity_id
_entity_poly.type
_entity_poly.pdbx_seq_one_letter_code
_entity_poly.pdbx_strand_id
1 'polypeptide(L)'
;FWFLQRYEITRGGGRGGNQPALNGLKVGEFPVAMPPQKEQQEIVKRVKELFDKADRIEERYKKAKTFTDKLTQSILNKAFKGELVPQDTSDEPASALLERIRAVK
;
A
#
# COMPACT_ATOMS: atom_id res chain seq x y z
N PHE A 1 -28.25 -3.23 9.88
CA PHE A 1 -27.52 -2.03 9.43
C PHE A 1 -28.15 -0.72 9.95
N TRP A 2 -28.60 -0.66 11.20
CA TRP A 2 -29.31 0.52 11.73
C TRP A 2 -28.40 1.75 11.88
N PHE A 3 -27.18 1.57 12.39
CA PHE A 3 -26.24 2.66 12.62
C PHE A 3 -25.79 3.32 11.30
N LEU A 4 -25.47 2.52 10.27
CA LEU A 4 -25.13 3.04 8.94
C LEU A 4 -26.30 3.78 8.30
N GLN A 5 -27.52 3.23 8.39
CA GLN A 5 -28.70 3.92 7.87
C GLN A 5 -28.93 5.27 8.57
N ARG A 6 -28.76 5.33 9.90
CA ARG A 6 -28.87 6.59 10.66
C ARG A 6 -27.76 7.56 10.29
N TYR A 7 -26.54 7.09 10.11
CA TYR A 7 -25.41 7.91 9.68
C TYR A 7 -25.70 8.61 8.34
N GLU A 8 -26.17 7.86 7.34
CA GLU A 8 -26.50 8.40 6.02
C GLU A 8 -27.64 9.43 6.09
N ILE A 9 -28.69 9.16 6.87
CA ILE A 9 -29.80 10.10 7.08
C ILE A 9 -29.29 11.42 7.68
N THR A 10 -28.49 11.33 8.75
CA THR A 10 -27.97 12.53 9.43
C THR A 10 -27.01 13.29 8.53
N ARG A 11 -26.12 12.61 7.80
CA ARG A 11 -25.18 13.21 6.84
C ARG A 11 -25.90 13.90 5.68
N GLY A 12 -26.95 13.29 5.14
CA GLY A 12 -27.78 13.87 4.08
C GLY A 12 -28.52 15.15 4.49
N GLY A 13 -28.65 15.41 5.80
CA GLY A 13 -29.25 16.63 6.35
C GLY A 13 -28.33 17.87 6.36
N GLY A 14 -27.12 17.77 5.83
CA GLY A 14 -26.19 18.89 5.69
C GLY A 14 -26.77 20.00 4.80
N ARG A 15 -26.57 21.26 5.19
CA ARG A 15 -27.04 22.44 4.42
C ARG A 15 -25.88 23.41 4.19
N GLY A 16 -25.91 24.15 3.09
CA GLY A 16 -24.88 25.11 2.71
C GLY A 16 -24.68 25.13 1.19
N GLY A 17 -24.63 26.32 0.57
CA GLY A 17 -24.58 26.46 -0.89
C GLY A 17 -23.26 26.04 -1.52
N ASN A 18 -22.12 26.47 -0.94
CA ASN A 18 -20.79 26.16 -1.46
C ASN A 18 -20.09 25.03 -0.70
N GLN A 19 -20.44 24.82 0.58
CA GLN A 19 -19.91 23.77 1.45
C GLN A 19 -21.03 23.27 2.37
N PRO A 20 -21.66 22.13 2.05
CA PRO A 20 -22.65 21.52 2.93
C PRO A 20 -22.00 21.14 4.27
N ALA A 21 -22.59 21.63 5.37
CA ALA A 21 -22.12 21.32 6.72
C ALA A 21 -23.27 20.84 7.60
N LEU A 22 -22.93 20.01 8.60
CA LEU A 22 -23.83 19.65 9.69
C LEU A 22 -23.64 20.64 10.84
N ASN A 23 -24.74 21.12 11.41
CA ASN A 23 -24.67 21.94 12.61
C ASN A 23 -24.45 21.04 13.85
N GLY A 24 -23.88 21.61 14.91
CA GLY A 24 -23.59 20.87 16.15
C GLY A 24 -24.84 20.26 16.80
N LEU A 25 -25.99 20.91 16.67
CA LEU A 25 -27.27 20.40 17.19
C LEU A 25 -27.66 19.07 16.53
N LYS A 26 -27.63 18.99 15.19
CA LYS A 26 -27.93 17.76 14.44
C LYS A 26 -26.94 16.65 14.72
N VAL A 27 -25.68 16.99 14.99
CA VAL A 27 -24.67 16.01 15.41
C VAL A 27 -24.99 15.50 16.81
N GLY A 28 -25.37 16.37 17.74
CA GLY A 28 -25.74 16.01 19.11
C GLY A 28 -27.04 15.18 19.22
N GLU A 29 -27.99 15.39 18.30
CA GLU A 29 -29.23 14.61 18.20
C GLU A 29 -29.04 13.22 17.59
N PHE A 30 -27.84 12.90 17.09
CA PHE A 30 -27.57 11.62 16.47
C PHE A 30 -27.73 10.48 17.48
N PRO A 31 -28.68 9.55 17.26
CA PRO A 31 -28.95 8.51 18.23
C PRO A 31 -27.84 7.46 18.20
N VAL A 32 -27.08 7.36 19.28
CA VAL A 32 -26.06 6.33 19.47
C VAL A 32 -26.63 5.24 20.37
N ALA A 33 -26.72 4.02 19.84
CA ALA A 33 -27.00 2.86 20.68
C ALA A 33 -25.79 2.62 21.59
N MET A 34 -26.00 2.71 22.89
CA MET A 34 -24.94 2.54 23.88
C MET A 34 -25.01 1.12 24.47
N PRO A 35 -24.15 0.18 24.04
CA PRO A 35 -24.17 -1.17 24.58
C PRO A 35 -23.58 -1.20 26.01
N PRO A 36 -23.70 -2.32 26.75
CA PRO A 36 -23.06 -2.46 28.06
C PRO A 36 -21.54 -2.25 27.99
N GLN A 37 -20.93 -1.79 29.10
CA GLN A 37 -19.50 -1.45 29.15
C GLN A 37 -18.57 -2.58 28.67
N LYS A 38 -18.90 -3.84 28.99
CA LYS A 38 -18.13 -5.00 28.51
C LYS A 38 -18.14 -5.12 26.99
N GLU A 39 -19.30 -4.90 26.37
CA GLU A 39 -19.44 -4.96 24.92
C GLU A 39 -18.73 -3.78 24.25
N GLN A 40 -18.80 -2.57 24.83
CA GLN A 40 -18.03 -1.42 24.34
C GLN A 40 -16.53 -1.74 24.29
N GLN A 41 -15.98 -2.32 25.35
CA GLN A 41 -14.57 -2.70 25.43
C GLN A 41 -14.20 -3.74 24.37
N GLU A 42 -15.04 -4.77 24.18
CA GLU A 42 -14.81 -5.80 23.17
C GLU A 42 -14.90 -5.25 21.73
N ILE A 43 -15.85 -4.35 21.46
CA ILE A 43 -15.94 -3.65 20.16
C ILE A 43 -14.64 -2.88 19.90
N VAL A 44 -14.20 -2.07 20.87
CA VAL A 44 -12.96 -1.27 20.74
C VAL A 44 -11.75 -2.17 20.51
N LYS A 45 -11.63 -3.27 21.26
CA LYS A 45 -10.55 -4.23 21.10
C LYS A 45 -10.51 -4.82 19.69
N ARG A 46 -11.64 -5.33 19.19
CA ARG A 46 -11.73 -5.92 17.84
C ARG A 46 -11.44 -4.92 16.73
N VAL A 47 -11.95 -3.70 16.88
CA VAL A 47 -11.68 -2.62 15.91
C VAL A 47 -10.19 -2.29 15.87
N LYS A 48 -9.54 -2.13 17.03
CA LYS A 48 -8.10 -1.91 17.10
C LYS A 48 -7.30 -3.04 16.45
N GLU A 49 -7.62 -4.29 16.77
CA GLU A 49 -6.95 -5.45 16.16
C GLU A 49 -7.10 -5.48 14.62
N LEU A 50 -8.23 -5.00 14.08
CA LEU A 50 -8.45 -4.92 12.64
C LEU A 50 -7.62 -3.79 12.00
N PHE A 51 -7.54 -2.61 12.65
CA PHE A 51 -6.67 -1.53 12.18
C PHE A 51 -5.20 -1.93 12.21
N ASP A 52 -4.73 -2.55 13.31
CA ASP A 52 -3.34 -3.05 13.40
C ASP A 52 -3.02 -4.05 12.29
N LYS A 53 -3.98 -4.90 11.90
CA LYS A 53 -3.82 -5.82 10.77
C LYS A 53 -3.74 -5.09 9.44
N ALA A 54 -4.58 -4.07 9.23
CA ALA A 54 -4.55 -3.25 8.02
C ALA A 54 -3.21 -2.55 7.86
N ASP A 55 -2.71 -1.92 8.93
CA ASP A 55 -1.41 -1.24 8.95
C ASP A 55 -0.26 -2.20 8.61
N ARG A 56 -0.26 -3.40 9.19
CA ARG A 56 0.74 -4.44 8.87
C ARG A 56 0.69 -4.89 7.41
N ILE A 57 -0.49 -4.99 6.81
CA ILE A 57 -0.64 -5.33 5.39
C ILE A 57 -0.10 -4.20 4.53
N GLU A 58 -0.42 -2.95 4.86
CA GLU A 58 0.06 -1.79 4.13
C GLU A 58 1.60 -1.69 4.17
N GLU A 59 2.22 -1.90 5.35
CA GLU A 59 3.68 -1.93 5.48
C GLU A 59 4.33 -3.04 4.65
N ARG A 60 3.76 -4.25 4.70
CA ARG A 60 4.26 -5.40 3.90
C ARG A 60 4.17 -5.09 2.41
N TYR A 61 3.06 -4.50 1.96
CA TYR A 61 2.87 -4.08 0.58
C TYR A 61 3.91 -3.04 0.17
N LYS A 62 4.12 -1.98 0.97
CA LYS A 62 5.12 -0.95 0.69
C LYS A 62 6.53 -1.55 0.54
N LYS A 63 6.92 -2.43 1.48
CA LYS A 63 8.22 -3.13 1.44
C LYS A 63 8.36 -4.00 0.19
N ALA A 64 7.35 -4.82 -0.12
CA ALA A 64 7.35 -5.68 -1.30
C ALA A 64 7.45 -4.86 -2.58
N LYS A 65 6.67 -3.79 -2.70
CA LYS A 65 6.71 -2.90 -3.86
C LYS A 65 8.11 -2.30 -4.05
N THR A 66 8.72 -1.74 -3.00
CA THR A 66 10.07 -1.18 -3.08
C THR A 66 11.11 -2.24 -3.47
N PHE A 67 10.97 -3.47 -2.97
CA PHE A 67 11.86 -4.57 -3.35
C PHE A 67 11.71 -4.93 -4.84
N THR A 68 10.47 -5.08 -5.32
CA THR A 68 10.18 -5.38 -6.73
C THR A 68 10.69 -4.28 -7.67
N ASP A 69 10.50 -3.01 -7.31
CA ASP A 69 11.00 -1.88 -8.10
C ASP A 69 12.54 -1.93 -8.26
N LYS A 70 13.26 -2.41 -7.24
CA LYS A 70 14.73 -2.57 -7.26
C LYS A 70 15.19 -3.87 -7.90
N LEU A 71 14.37 -4.92 -7.87
CA LEU A 71 14.74 -6.26 -8.33
C LEU A 71 15.11 -6.25 -9.81
N THR A 72 14.31 -5.58 -10.65
CA THR A 72 14.58 -5.48 -12.09
C THR A 72 15.94 -4.84 -12.37
N GLN A 73 16.27 -3.75 -11.68
CA GLN A 73 17.56 -3.07 -11.83
C GLN A 73 18.73 -3.96 -11.36
N SER A 74 18.54 -4.67 -10.25
CA SER A 74 19.55 -5.61 -9.73
C SER A 74 19.81 -6.76 -10.71
N ILE A 75 18.74 -7.34 -11.30
CA ILE A 75 18.85 -8.41 -12.29
C ILE A 75 19.55 -7.91 -13.56
N LEU A 76 19.16 -6.75 -14.09
CA LEU A 76 19.80 -6.17 -15.28
C LEU A 76 21.28 -5.90 -15.04
N ASN A 77 21.65 -5.33 -13.89
CA ASN A 77 23.04 -5.09 -13.52
C ASN A 77 23.84 -6.40 -13.46
N LYS A 78 23.29 -7.46 -12.86
CA LYS A 78 23.93 -8.78 -12.84
C LYS A 78 24.04 -9.39 -14.24
N ALA A 79 23.01 -9.21 -15.08
CA ALA A 79 23.01 -9.67 -16.47
C ALA A 79 24.13 -9.03 -17.29
N PHE A 80 24.27 -7.70 -17.22
CA PHE A 80 25.32 -6.97 -17.94
C PHE A 80 26.74 -7.30 -17.47
N LYS A 81 26.91 -7.76 -16.22
CA LYS A 81 28.19 -8.23 -15.68
C LYS A 81 28.47 -9.71 -15.95
N GLY A 82 27.54 -10.45 -16.56
CA GLY A 82 27.66 -11.90 -16.75
C GLY A 82 27.47 -12.71 -15.46
N GLU A 83 27.08 -12.10 -14.34
CA GLU A 83 26.98 -12.76 -13.03
C GLU A 83 25.73 -13.66 -12.88
N LEU A 84 24.89 -13.77 -13.92
CA LEU A 84 23.69 -14.61 -13.91
C LEU A 84 23.96 -16.08 -14.24
N VAL A 85 25.12 -16.38 -14.81
CA VAL A 85 25.53 -17.74 -15.23
C VAL A 85 27.01 -17.92 -14.84
N PRO A 86 27.45 -19.13 -14.43
CA PRO A 86 28.87 -19.41 -14.22
C PRO A 86 29.70 -18.98 -15.43
N GLN A 87 30.77 -18.24 -15.19
CA GLN A 87 31.68 -17.75 -16.24
C GLN A 87 32.73 -18.82 -16.52
N ASP A 88 33.00 -19.12 -17.79
CA ASP A 88 34.09 -20.00 -18.17
C ASP A 88 35.39 -19.18 -18.27
N THR A 89 36.43 -19.60 -17.56
CA THR A 89 37.75 -18.97 -17.61
C THR A 89 38.44 -19.07 -18.97
N SER A 90 37.94 -19.97 -19.83
CA SER A 90 38.40 -20.12 -21.21
C SER A 90 37.65 -19.21 -22.21
N ASP A 91 36.60 -18.50 -21.78
CA ASP A 91 35.88 -17.55 -22.63
C ASP A 91 36.81 -16.40 -23.06
N GLU A 92 36.68 -16.00 -24.33
CA GLU A 92 37.40 -14.85 -24.84
C GLU A 92 36.94 -13.55 -24.14
N PRO A 93 37.86 -12.65 -23.74
CA PRO A 93 37.46 -11.40 -23.11
C PRO A 93 36.70 -10.52 -24.11
N ALA A 94 35.63 -9.86 -23.64
CA ALA A 94 34.79 -9.00 -24.48
C ALA A 94 35.56 -7.91 -25.26
N SER A 95 36.74 -7.50 -24.78
CA SER A 95 37.65 -6.60 -25.47
C SER A 95 38.14 -7.15 -26.81
N ALA A 96 38.44 -8.45 -26.89
CA ALA A 96 38.90 -9.09 -28.13
C ALA A 96 37.80 -9.08 -29.21
N LEU A 97 36.55 -9.34 -28.82
CA LEU A 97 35.40 -9.26 -29.73
C LEU A 97 35.15 -7.83 -30.23
N LEU A 98 35.29 -6.82 -29.36
CA LEU A 98 35.12 -5.42 -29.71
C LEU A 98 36.16 -4.94 -30.74
N GLU A 99 37.42 -5.33 -30.59
CA GLU A 99 38.47 -5.03 -31.58
C GLU A 99 38.15 -5.66 -32.93
N ARG A 100 37.63 -6.89 -32.94
CA ARG A 100 37.23 -7.58 -34.18
C ARG A 100 36.06 -6.90 -34.88
N ILE A 101 35.06 -6.40 -34.13
CA ILE A 101 33.95 -5.62 -34.70
C ILE A 101 34.44 -4.29 -35.27
N ARG A 102 35.38 -3.61 -34.59
CA ARG A 102 35.98 -2.36 -35.07
C ARG A 102 36.77 -2.53 -36.35
N ALA A 103 37.45 -3.66 -36.52
CA ALA A 103 38.23 -3.98 -37.71
C ALA A 103 37.39 -4.37 -38.94
N VAL A 104 36.11 -4.69 -38.77
CA VAL A 104 35.17 -5.04 -39.87
C VAL A 104 34.41 -3.81 -40.39
N LYS A 105 34.53 -2.66 -39.71
CA LYS A 105 34.05 -1.35 -40.20
C LYS A 105 35.15 -0.62 -40.96
#